data_AF-A0A2M8EPB0-F1
#
_entry.id   AF-A0A2M8EPB0-F1
#
_cell.length_a   1.000
_cell.length_b   1.000
_cell.length_c   1.000
_cell.angle_alpha   90.00
_cell.angle_beta   90.00
_cell.angle_gamma   90.00
#
_symmetry.space_group_name_H-M   'P 1'
#
loop_
_entity.id
_entity.type
_entity.pdbx_description
1 polymer ?
#
loop_
_entity_poly.entity_id
_entity_poly.type
_entity_poly.pdbx_seq_one_letter_code
_entity_poly.pdbx_strand_id
1 'polypeptide(L)' 'MDILAGISGKVVIKKFQSLGYKVARQKGSHVRLTHPKSRIYKPITIPFHKELKIGLITQLIKDVNLTIEEFLDL' A
#
# COMPACT_ATOMS: atom_id res chain seq x y z
N MET A 1 10.41 16.17 9.90
CA MET A 1 9.74 14.98 10.44
C MET A 1 9.30 14.14 9.26
N ASP A 2 9.74 12.89 9.18
CA ASP A 2 9.33 12.00 8.09
C ASP A 2 7.89 11.54 8.34
N ILE A 3 6.93 12.17 7.66
CA ILE A 3 5.48 11.96 7.81
C ILE A 3 5.00 10.51 7.55
N LEU A 4 5.85 9.66 6.96
CA LEU A 4 5.58 8.25 6.68
C LEU A 4 6.29 7.29 7.66
N ALA A 5 7.00 7.79 8.67
CA ALA A 5 7.73 6.97 9.64
C ALA A 5 6.76 6.16 10.54
N GLY A 6 7.16 4.96 10.95
CA GLY A 6 6.36 4.12 11.86
C GLY A 6 5.11 3.47 11.24
N ILE A 7 4.85 3.65 9.94
CA ILE A 7 3.68 3.05 9.30
C ILE A 7 3.89 1.54 9.08
N SER A 8 3.02 0.74 9.71
CA SER A 8 3.02 -0.72 9.54
C SER A 8 2.44 -1.16 8.20
N GLY A 9 2.85 -2.34 7.72
CA GLY A 9 2.27 -2.92 6.51
C GLY A 9 0.77 -3.17 6.59
N LYS A 10 0.26 -3.45 7.80
CA LYS A 10 -1.18 -3.59 8.06
C LYS A 10 -1.94 -2.30 7.77
N VAL A 11 -1.38 -1.14 8.14
CA VAL A 11 -1.97 0.18 7.87
C VAL A 11 -1.97 0.46 6.38
N VAL A 12 -0.84 0.23 5.70
CA VAL A 12 -0.74 0.43 4.25
C VAL A 12 -1.73 -0.44 3.48
N ILE A 13 -1.88 -1.71 3.85
CA ILE A 13 -2.87 -2.62 3.24
C ILE A 13 -4.29 -2.07 3.42
N LYS A 14 -4.66 -1.64 4.62
CA LYS A 14 -6.00 -1.10 4.90
C LYS A 14 -6.31 0.15 4.06
N LYS A 15 -5.36 1.09 3.96
CA LYS A 15 -5.50 2.29 3.12
C LYS A 15 -5.70 1.93 1.64
N PHE A 16 -4.91 1.00 1.09
CA PHE A 16 -5.17 0.57 -0.29
C PHE A 16 -6.49 -0.19 -0.45
N GLN A 17 -6.95 -0.92 0.58
CA GLN A 17 -8.27 -1.55 0.56
C GLN A 17 -9.42 -0.52 0.54
N SER A 18 -9.29 0.65 1.18
CA SER A 18 -10.30 1.73 1.09
C SER A 18 -10.38 2.32 -0.33
N LEU A 19 -9.28 2.30 -1.08
CA LEU A 19 -9.25 2.59 -2.53
C LEU A 19 -9.84 1.49 -3.43
N GLY A 20 -10.34 0.39 -2.87
CA GLY A 20 -10.95 -0.69 -3.63
C GLY A 20 -10.02 -1.85 -3.99
N TYR A 21 -8.75 -1.82 -3.56
CA TYR A 21 -7.89 -3.00 -3.67
C TYR A 21 -8.44 -4.17 -2.84
N LYS A 22 -8.17 -5.39 -3.30
CA LYS A 22 -8.49 -6.64 -2.62
C LYS A 22 -7.23 -7.47 -2.44
N VAL A 23 -7.19 -8.25 -1.36
CA VAL A 23 -6.11 -9.22 -1.14
C VAL A 23 -6.30 -10.36 -2.14
N ALA A 24 -5.32 -10.53 -3.03
CA ALA A 24 -5.32 -11.61 -4.01
C ALA A 24 -4.65 -12.87 -3.44
N ARG A 25 -3.54 -12.70 -2.72
CA ARG A 25 -2.82 -13.80 -2.06
C ARG A 25 -1.85 -13.29 -1.00
N GLN A 26 -1.42 -14.18 -0.12
CA GLN A 26 -0.31 -13.94 0.80
C GLN A 26 0.68 -15.10 0.74
N LYS A 27 1.98 -14.79 0.68
CA LYS A 27 3.07 -15.78 0.80
C LYS A 27 4.05 -15.30 1.87
N GLY A 28 4.07 -15.98 3.01
CA GLY A 28 4.80 -15.51 4.19
C GLY A 28 4.30 -14.12 4.59
N SER A 29 5.23 -13.17 4.76
CA SER A 29 4.88 -11.79 5.08
C SER A 29 4.45 -10.95 3.87
N HIS A 30 4.53 -11.43 2.63
CA HIS A 30 4.21 -10.61 1.46
C HIS A 30 2.73 -10.76 1.07
N VAL A 31 1.98 -9.68 1.16
CA VAL A 31 0.56 -9.60 0.78
C VAL A 31 0.44 -8.95 -0.59
N ARG A 32 -0.15 -9.66 -1.55
CA ARG A 32 -0.42 -9.15 -2.90
C ARG A 32 -1.82 -8.56 -2.94
N LEU A 33 -1.92 -7.29 -3.34
CA LEU A 33 -3.19 -6.61 -3.59
C LEU A 33 -3.42 -6.45 -5.10
N THR A 34 -4.69 -6.53 -5.52
CA THR A 34 -5.15 -6.26 -6.89
C THR A 34 -6.40 -5.41 -6.85
N HIS A 35 -6.60 -4.55 -7.86
CA HIS A 35 -7.83 -3.77 -7.98
C HIS A 35 -8.74 -4.38 -9.06
N PRO A 36 -9.87 -5.02 -8.70
CA PRO A 36 -10.66 -5.81 -9.64
C PRO A 36 -11.37 -4.98 -10.72
N LYS A 37 -11.61 -3.69 -10.46
CA LYS A 37 -12.40 -2.81 -11.34
C LYS A 37 -11.58 -1.77 -12.13
N SER A 38 -10.30 -1.63 -11.85
CA SER A 38 -9.47 -0.55 -12.41
C SER A 38 -8.26 -1.16 -13.08
N ARG A 39 -8.05 -0.80 -14.34
CA ARG A 39 -6.85 -1.18 -15.10
C ARG A 39 -5.68 -0.20 -14.89
N ILE A 40 -5.94 0.95 -14.27
CA ILE A 40 -4.93 1.97 -13.93
C ILE A 40 -4.15 1.53 -12.70
N TYR A 41 -4.86 0.97 -11.72
CA TYR A 41 -4.30 0.50 -10.46
C TYR A 41 -3.60 -0.85 -10.63
N LYS A 42 -2.27 -0.79 -10.71
CA LYS A 42 -1.42 -1.97 -10.87
C LYS A 42 -1.45 -2.85 -9.62
N PRO A 43 -1.29 -4.18 -9.75
CA PRO A 43 -1.11 -5.05 -8.60
C PRO A 43 0.14 -4.67 -7.78
N ILE A 44 0.00 -4.52 -6.47
CA ILE A 44 1.09 -4.14 -5.55
C ILE A 44 1.36 -5.23 -4.51
N THR A 45 2.59 -5.33 -4.03
CA THR A 45 2.99 -6.30 -2.99
C THR A 45 3.50 -5.56 -1.77
N ILE A 46 2.91 -5.83 -0.61
CA ILE A 46 3.18 -5.13 0.64
C ILE A 46 3.67 -6.14 1.68
N PRO A 47 4.85 -5.94 2.30
CA PRO A 47 5.28 -6.73 3.44
C PRO A 47 4.40 -6.45 4.66
N PHE A 48 3.98 -7.50 5.38
CA PHE A 48 3.14 -7.44 6.58
C PHE A 48 4.04 -7.35 7.83
N HIS A 49 4.80 -6.26 7.92
CA HIS A 49 5.75 -6.02 9.01
C HIS A 49 5.22 -4.90 9.94
N LYS A 50 5.77 -4.83 11.17
CA LYS A 50 5.38 -3.80 12.15
C LYS A 50 5.68 -2.38 11.68
N GLU A 51 6.70 -2.22 10.85
CA GLU A 51 7.09 -0.94 10.25
C GLU A 51 7.64 -1.20 8.85
N LEU A 52 7.29 -0.33 7.90
CA LEU A 52 7.84 -0.34 6.55
C LEU A 52 8.80 0.83 6.36
N LYS A 53 9.83 0.60 5.53
CA LYS A 53 10.75 1.68 5.12
C LYS A 53 9.96 2.77 4.38
N ILE A 54 10.25 4.03 4.70
CA ILE A 54 9.64 5.20 4.05
C ILE A 54 9.73 5.09 2.52
N GLY A 55 10.91 4.74 1.98
CA GLY A 55 11.10 4.60 0.54
C GLY A 55 10.21 3.54 -0.12
N LEU A 56 9.84 2.47 0.61
CA LEU A 56 8.90 1.46 0.11
C LEU A 56 7.48 2.03 0.06
N ILE A 57 7.05 2.74 1.10
CA ILE A 57 5.73 3.37 1.14
C ILE A 57 5.62 4.39 0.01
N THR A 58 6.63 5.25 -0.17
CA THR A 58 6.68 6.23 -1.25
C THR A 58 6.62 5.56 -2.63
N GLN A 59 7.33 4.44 -2.83
CA GLN A 59 7.27 3.72 -4.10
C GLN A 59 5.88 3.13 -4.35
N LEU A 60 5.25 2.52 -3.34
CA LEU A 60 3.90 1.97 -3.47
C LEU A 60 2.86 3.04 -3.82
N ILE A 61 2.95 4.22 -3.20
CA ILE A 61 2.10 5.39 -3.49
C ILE A 61 2.24 5.79 -4.98
N LYS A 62 3.48 5.89 -5.48
CA LYS A 62 3.76 6.20 -6.88
C LYS A 62 3.28 5.12 -7.85
N ASP A 63 3.44 3.85 -7.50
CA ASP A 63 3.04 2.71 -8.34
C ASP A 63 1.54 2.70 -8.63
N VAL A 64 0.75 3.29 -7.73
CA VAL A 64 -0.70 3.41 -7.86
C VAL A 64 -1.17 4.82 -8.24
N ASN A 65 -0.24 5.69 -8.63
CA ASN A 65 -0.51 7.05 -9.09
C ASN A 65 -1.27 7.92 -8.07
N LEU A 66 -0.80 7.91 -6.82
CA LEU A 66 -1.27 8.80 -5.76
C LEU A 66 -0.17 9.77 -5.34
N THR A 67 -0.56 10.87 -4.69
CA THR A 67 0.34 11.71 -3.91
C THR A 67 0.45 11.21 -2.47
N ILE A 68 1.42 11.75 -1.71
CA ILE A 68 1.56 11.41 -0.29
C ILE A 68 0.35 11.92 0.50
N GLU A 69 -0.15 13.11 0.16
CA GLU A 69 -1.31 13.73 0.79
C GLU A 69 -2.56 12.87 0.54
N GLU A 70 -2.82 12.48 -0.71
CA GLU A 70 -3.94 11.59 -1.05
C GLU A 70 -3.85 10.27 -0.28
N PHE A 71 -2.65 9.69 -0.14
CA PHE A 71 -2.45 8.47 0.65
C PHE A 71 -2.74 8.69 2.14
N LEU A 72 -2.35 9.83 2.70
CA LEU A 72 -2.58 10.15 4.11
C LEU A 72 -4.07 10.33 4.42
N ASP A 73 -4.87 10.79 3.46
CA ASP A 73 -6.31 10.99 3.59
C ASP A 73 -7.18 9.72 3.43
N LEU A 74 -6.59 8.57 3.04
CA LEU A 74 -7.28 7.26 2.89
C LEU A 74 -7.68 6.56 4.20
#